data_AF-A0A7V9RHP3-F1
#
_entry.id   AF-A0A7V9RHP3-F1
#
_cell.length_a   1.000
_cell.length_b   1.000
_cell.length_c   1.000
_cell.angle_alpha   90.00
_cell.angle_beta   90.00
_cell.angle_gamma   90.00
#
_symmetry.space_group_name_H-M   'P 1'
#
loop_
_entity.id
_entity.type
_entity.pdbx_description
1 polymer ?
#
loop_
_entity_poly.entity_id
_entity_poly.type
_entity_poly.pdbx_seq_one_letter_code
_entity_poly.pdbx_strand_id
1 'polypeptide(L)' 'MATKDETKEKASGNGAEPESEGTLSITDSRTGENYEVEITDGTIKTMDLRQIKVKEDDFG' A
#
# COMPACT_ATOMS: atom_id res chain seq x y z
N MET A 1 31.35 13.73 14.21
CA MET A 1 31.66 13.61 12.76
C MET A 1 30.79 12.47 12.22
N ALA A 2 29.63 12.76 11.63
CA ALA A 2 29.44 13.25 10.25
C ALA A 2 30.09 12.28 9.26
N THR A 3 29.45 11.62 8.32
CA THR A 3 28.12 11.62 7.65
C THR A 3 28.13 10.29 6.85
N LYS A 4 27.05 9.67 6.40
CA LYS A 4 26.21 10.21 5.32
C LYS A 4 25.13 9.18 4.98
N ASP A 5 23.89 9.67 5.03
CA ASP A 5 22.66 9.07 4.51
C ASP A 5 22.85 8.32 3.19
N GLU A 6 22.36 7.09 3.16
CA GLU A 6 22.06 6.35 1.94
C GLU A 6 20.95 7.08 1.18
N THR A 7 21.28 7.44 -0.06
CA THR A 7 20.36 8.03 -1.02
C THR A 7 19.57 6.90 -1.66
N LYS A 8 18.26 6.85 -1.40
CA LYS A 8 17.35 5.93 -2.10
C LYS A 8 16.88 6.59 -3.40
N GLU A 9 17.59 6.33 -4.48
CA GLU A 9 17.10 6.62 -5.83
C GLU A 9 15.89 5.72 -6.13
N LYS A 10 14.72 6.36 -6.31
CA LYS A 10 13.57 5.75 -6.97
C LYS A 10 13.52 6.27 -8.40
N ALA A 11 13.78 5.39 -9.37
CA ALA A 11 13.25 5.54 -10.71
C ALA A 11 13.07 4.18 -11.40
N SER A 12 11.79 3.89 -11.71
CA SER A 12 11.30 3.27 -12.93
C SER A 12 11.64 1.80 -13.28
N GLY A 13 10.57 1.01 -13.43
CA GLY A 13 10.35 0.27 -14.68
C GLY A 13 10.49 -1.26 -14.66
N ASN A 14 9.34 -1.92 -14.48
CA ASN A 14 8.87 -3.13 -15.19
C ASN A 14 9.79 -4.38 -15.23
N GLY A 15 9.52 -5.33 -14.33
CA GLY A 15 9.97 -6.72 -14.42
C GLY A 15 8.94 -7.63 -13.77
N ALA A 16 8.16 -8.34 -14.59
CA ALA A 16 7.27 -9.40 -14.14
C ALA A 16 8.14 -10.58 -13.66
N GLU A 17 8.24 -10.73 -12.35
CA GLU A 17 8.83 -11.88 -11.66
C GLU A 17 7.80 -12.34 -10.63
N PRO A 18 7.68 -13.66 -10.37
CA PRO A 18 6.53 -14.26 -9.71
C PRO A 18 6.32 -13.58 -8.35
N GLU A 19 5.30 -12.73 -8.28
CA GLU A 19 5.13 -11.87 -7.14
C GLU A 19 4.73 -12.67 -5.92
N SER A 20 5.43 -12.40 -4.82
CA SER A 20 5.00 -12.80 -3.51
C SER A 20 3.53 -12.46 -3.34
N GLU A 21 2.72 -13.49 -3.13
CA GLU A 21 1.36 -13.40 -2.59
C GLU A 21 1.45 -12.83 -1.17
N GLY A 22 1.72 -11.53 -1.08
CA GLY A 22 1.79 -10.79 0.16
C GLY A 22 0.43 -10.18 0.46
N THR A 23 0.10 -10.02 1.73
CA THR A 23 -1.02 -9.18 2.15
C THR A 23 -0.49 -7.89 2.74
N LEU A 24 -1.15 -6.79 2.43
CA LEU A 24 -0.92 -5.50 3.06
C LEU A 24 -2.02 -5.31 4.11
N SER A 25 -1.62 -5.23 5.38
CA SER A 25 -2.53 -4.89 6.47
C SER A 25 -2.60 -3.38 6.63
N ILE A 26 -3.81 -2.83 6.63
CA ILE A 26 -4.09 -1.41 6.73
C ILE A 26 -5.00 -1.17 7.93
N THR A 27 -4.51 -0.41 8.89
CA THR A 27 -5.30 -0.02 10.07
C THR A 27 -5.79 1.41 9.91
N ASP A 28 -7.10 1.61 9.82
CA ASP A 28 -7.69 2.95 9.82
C ASP A 28 -7.82 3.44 11.27
N SER A 29 -6.98 4.40 11.66
CA SER A 29 -7.04 5.01 13.02
C SER A 29 -8.23 5.96 13.21
N ARG A 30 -8.96 6.29 12.14
CA ARG A 30 -10.15 7.16 12.19
C ARG A 30 -11.40 6.36 12.57
N THR A 31 -11.54 5.16 12.02
CA THR A 31 -12.66 4.24 12.30
C THR A 31 -12.31 3.16 13.33
N GLY A 32 -11.03 2.85 13.49
CA GLY A 32 -10.54 1.73 14.30
C GLY A 32 -10.62 0.39 13.59
N GLU A 33 -10.89 0.36 12.28
CA GLU A 33 -11.02 -0.87 11.51
C GLU A 33 -9.68 -1.32 10.91
N ASN A 34 -9.52 -2.62 10.74
CA ASN A 34 -8.35 -3.21 10.11
C ASN A 34 -8.77 -3.95 8.83
N TYR A 35 -8.06 -3.67 7.75
CA TYR A 35 -8.33 -4.21 6.42
C TYR A 35 -7.09 -4.92 5.91
N GLU A 36 -7.28 -6.07 5.28
CA GLU A 36 -6.19 -6.78 4.61
C GLU A 36 -6.46 -6.76 3.12
N VAL A 37 -5.48 -6.31 2.35
CA VAL A 37 -5.56 -6.27 0.88
C VAL A 37 -4.49 -7.17 0.29
N GLU A 38 -4.87 -7.95 -0.71
CA GLU A 38 -3.96 -8.85 -1.40
C GLU A 38 -3.06 -8.03 -2.33
N ILE A 39 -1.77 -8.33 -2.30
CA ILE A 39 -0.79 -7.80 -3.24
C ILE A 39 -0.75 -8.78 -4.40
N THR A 40 -1.22 -8.34 -5.55
CA THR A 40 -1.19 -9.08 -6.81
C THR A 40 -0.36 -8.29 -7.79
N ASP A 41 0.50 -8.95 -8.57
CA ASP A 41 1.32 -8.24 -9.54
C ASP A 41 2.16 -7.10 -8.89
N GLY A 42 2.68 -7.35 -7.68
CA GLY A 42 3.54 -6.40 -6.94
C GLY A 42 2.83 -5.10 -6.56
N THR A 43 1.51 -5.06 -6.77
CA THR A 43 0.65 -3.91 -6.62
C THR A 43 -0.61 -4.30 -5.86
N ILE A 44 -1.29 -3.31 -5.30
CA ILE A 44 -2.58 -3.51 -4.65
C ILE A 44 -3.66 -2.93 -5.55
N LYS A 45 -4.84 -3.56 -5.58
CA LYS A 45 -5.97 -3.01 -6.32
C LYS A 45 -6.44 -1.75 -5.61
N THR A 46 -6.45 -0.63 -6.32
CA THR A 46 -6.99 0.64 -5.79
C THR A 46 -8.46 0.53 -5.38
N MET A 47 -9.20 -0.45 -5.92
CA MET A 47 -10.57 -0.76 -5.50
C MET A 47 -10.64 -1.14 -4.02
N ASP A 48 -9.67 -1.92 -3.55
CA ASP A 48 -9.64 -2.39 -2.17
C ASP A 48 -9.37 -1.21 -1.23
N LEU A 49 -8.64 -0.18 -1.65
CA LEU A 49 -8.47 1.03 -0.84
C LEU A 49 -9.78 1.81 -0.63
N ARG A 50 -10.78 1.66 -1.52
CA ARG A 50 -12.09 2.31 -1.35
C ARG A 50 -12.93 1.71 -0.22
N GLN A 51 -12.56 0.52 0.29
CA GLN A 51 -13.23 -0.09 1.43
C GLN A 51 -12.94 0.70 2.73
N ILE A 52 -11.85 1.47 2.75
CA ILE A 52 -11.40 2.27 3.90
C ILE A 52 -12.09 3.63 3.87
N LYS A 53 -13.33 3.68 4.35
CA LYS A 53 -14.15 4.90 4.38
C LYS A 53 -14.78 5.08 5.75
N VAL A 54 -14.78 6.32 6.26
CA VAL A 54 -15.36 6.64 7.57
C VAL A 54 -16.89 6.57 7.54
N LYS A 55 -17.49 6.89 6.39
CA LYS A 55 -18.92 6.79 6.10
C LYS A 55 -19.11 6.36 4.66
N GLU A 56 -20.23 5.72 4.34
CA GLU A 56 -20.50 5.25 2.98
C GLU A 56 -20.55 6.35 1.92
N ASP A 57 -20.85 7.58 2.33
CA ASP A 57 -20.94 8.79 1.50
C ASP A 57 -19.64 9.60 1.44
N ASP A 58 -18.59 9.21 2.18
CA ASP A 58 -17.32 9.93 2.24
C ASP A 58 -16.42 9.51 1.06
N PHE A 59 -16.71 10.08 -0.11
CA PHE A 59 -15.86 9.96 -1.29
C PHE A 59 -14.79 11.05 -1.26
N GLY A 60 -13.52 10.63 -1.15
CA GLY A 60 -12.36 11.51 -1.30
C GLY A 60 -12.19 12.05 -2.71
#